data_AF-E2G4J0-F1
#
_entry.id   AF-E2G4J0-F1
#
_cell.length_a   1.000
_cell.length_b   1.000
_cell.length_c   1.000
_cell.angle_alpha   90.00
_cell.angle_beta   90.00
_cell.angle_gamma   90.00
#
_symmetry.space_group_name_H-M   'P 1'
#
loop_
_entity.id
_entity.type
_entity.pdbx_description
1 polymer ?
#
loop_
_entity_poly.entity_id
_entity_poly.type
_entity_poly.pdbx_seq_one_letter_code
_entity_poly.pdbx_strand_id
1 'polypeptide(L)'
;VEMRIWECCELLNEVVDDSDPDLDEPQIEHLLQTAEAIRKDYPDEDWLHLTALIHDLGKVLLLPSFGGLPQWAVVGDTHPVGCPFDGSIVHYKYFKDNPDYKNPKYSNSKYGIYAHGIGLENVLMSWGHDDYMYLVAKE
;
A
#
# COMPACT_ATOMS: atom_id res chain seq x y z
N VAL A 1 8.38 -5.73 -19.66
CA VAL A 1 9.79 -5.38 -19.38
C VAL A 1 10.16 -6.15 -18.14
N GLU A 2 11.30 -6.84 -18.14
CA GLU A 2 11.80 -7.54 -16.95
C GLU A 2 12.81 -6.64 -16.27
N MET A 3 12.78 -6.59 -14.93
CA MET A 3 13.60 -5.69 -14.13
C MET A 3 14.03 -6.41 -12.85
N ARG A 4 15.25 -6.15 -12.41
CA ARG A 4 15.79 -6.69 -11.16
C ARG A 4 15.29 -5.85 -9.98
N ILE A 5 15.20 -6.47 -8.80
CA ILE A 5 14.79 -5.81 -7.56
C ILE A 5 15.59 -4.52 -7.32
N TRP A 6 16.92 -4.56 -7.47
CA TRP A 6 17.75 -3.37 -7.26
C TRP A 6 17.48 -2.23 -8.24
N GLU A 7 17.24 -2.57 -9.52
CA GLU A 7 16.88 -1.56 -10.53
C GLU A 7 15.53 -0.91 -10.18
N CYS A 8 14.60 -1.68 -9.61
CA CYS A 8 13.34 -1.17 -9.08
C CYS A 8 13.55 -0.22 -7.88
N CYS A 9 14.45 -0.57 -6.95
CA CYS A 9 14.83 0.33 -5.85
C CYS A 9 15.40 1.65 -6.37
N GLU A 10 16.29 1.61 -7.37
CA GLU A 10 16.91 2.80 -7.96
C GLU A 10 15.89 3.77 -8.58
N LEU A 11 14.81 3.24 -9.16
CA LEU A 11 13.72 4.07 -9.68
C LEU A 11 12.99 4.87 -8.60
N LEU A 12 12.94 4.36 -7.37
CA LEU A 12 12.30 5.05 -6.24
C LEU A 12 13.15 6.19 -5.67
N ASN A 13 14.34 6.45 -6.22
CA ASN A 13 15.11 7.66 -5.92
C ASN A 13 14.42 8.95 -6.41
N GLU A 14 13.46 8.86 -7.33
CA GLU A 14 12.68 10.00 -7.85
C GLU A 14 11.31 10.16 -7.17
N VAL A 15 11.02 9.34 -6.16
CA VAL A 15 9.70 9.26 -5.51
C VAL A 15 9.80 9.73 -4.07
N VAL A 16 8.92 10.68 -3.71
CA VAL A 16 8.66 11.10 -2.32
C VAL A 16 7.19 10.82 -2.02
N ASP A 17 6.91 10.22 -0.87
CA ASP A 17 5.57 9.83 -0.43
C ASP A 17 4.85 11.02 0.22
N ASP A 18 3.88 11.62 -0.46
CA ASP A 18 3.13 12.78 0.05
C ASP A 18 2.17 12.42 1.22
N SER A 19 1.96 11.12 1.47
CA SER A 19 1.10 10.64 2.55
C SER A 19 1.84 10.40 3.86
N ASP A 20 3.17 10.28 3.81
CA ASP A 20 4.02 10.10 4.98
C ASP A 20 4.27 11.45 5.67
N PRO A 21 3.83 11.66 6.93
CA PRO A 21 4.07 12.90 7.64
C PRO A 21 5.49 13.01 8.23
N ASP A 22 6.26 11.93 8.23
CA ASP A 22 7.54 11.79 8.92
C ASP A 22 8.74 11.84 7.98
N LEU A 23 8.55 11.53 6.69
CA LEU A 23 9.62 11.42 5.68
C LEU A 23 9.45 12.41 4.53
N ASP A 24 10.51 13.18 4.25
CA ASP A 24 10.66 14.03 3.05
C ASP A 24 11.75 13.48 2.10
N GLU A 25 12.29 12.30 2.41
CA GLU A 25 13.42 11.67 1.74
C GLU A 25 12.96 10.79 0.56
N PRO A 26 13.82 10.54 -0.44
CA PRO A 26 13.51 9.60 -1.51
C PRO A 26 13.19 8.21 -0.97
N GLN A 27 12.19 7.54 -1.56
CA GLN A 27 11.71 6.24 -1.09
C GLN A 27 12.79 5.15 -1.02
N ILE A 28 13.83 5.20 -1.86
CA ILE A 28 14.96 4.26 -1.78
C ILE A 28 15.67 4.31 -0.42
N GLU A 29 15.76 5.47 0.23
CA GLU A 29 16.39 5.61 1.55
C GLU A 29 15.58 4.87 2.60
N HIS A 30 14.26 5.04 2.59
CA HIS A 30 13.33 4.31 3.47
C HIS A 30 13.43 2.79 3.31
N LEU A 31 13.54 2.28 2.07
CA LEU A 31 13.72 0.84 1.83
C LEU A 31 14.98 0.31 2.52
N LEU A 32 16.10 1.02 2.38
CA LEU A 32 17.39 0.63 2.97
C LEU A 32 17.37 0.77 4.49
N GLN A 33 16.78 1.84 5.02
CA GLN A 33 16.65 2.07 6.46
C GLN A 33 15.81 0.95 7.11
N THR A 34 14.68 0.60 6.51
CA THR A 34 13.80 -0.46 7.01
C THR A 34 14.50 -1.82 6.98
N ALA A 35 15.14 -2.16 5.85
CA ALA A 35 15.89 -3.41 5.70
C ALA A 35 17.05 -3.52 6.71
N GLU A 36 17.83 -2.45 6.91
CA GLU A 36 18.97 -2.46 7.84
C GLU A 36 18.54 -2.49 9.31
N ALA A 37 17.43 -1.82 9.66
CA ALA A 37 16.86 -1.90 11.00
C ALA A 37 16.41 -3.34 11.31
N ILE A 38 15.66 -3.95 10.39
CA ILE A 38 15.21 -5.33 10.50
C ILE A 38 16.39 -6.31 10.54
N ARG A 39 17.42 -6.10 9.72
CA ARG A 39 18.66 -6.90 9.75
C ARG A 39 19.37 -6.84 11.10
N LYS A 40 19.35 -5.68 11.76
CA LYS A 40 19.98 -5.49 13.07
C LYS A 40 19.19 -6.19 14.19
N ASP A 41 17.87 -6.09 14.15
CA ASP A 41 16.99 -6.63 15.20
C ASP A 41 16.73 -8.14 15.04
N TYR A 42 16.75 -8.64 13.80
CA TYR A 42 16.49 -10.03 13.43
C TYR A 42 17.61 -10.60 12.56
N PRO A 43 18.86 -10.69 13.04
CA PRO A 43 20.03 -10.97 12.21
C PRO A 43 20.01 -12.32 11.47
N ASP A 44 19.26 -13.28 11.98
CA ASP A 44 19.18 -14.64 11.43
C ASP A 44 17.97 -14.85 10.48
N GLU A 45 17.10 -13.84 10.29
CA GLU A 45 15.88 -13.91 9.47
C GLU A 45 16.07 -13.18 8.13
N ASP A 46 16.94 -13.71 7.26
CA ASP A 46 17.32 -13.11 5.97
C ASP A 46 16.13 -12.76 5.06
N TRP A 47 15.11 -13.63 5.03
CA TRP A 47 13.87 -13.41 4.29
C TRP A 47 13.14 -12.14 4.76
N LEU A 48 13.19 -11.83 6.06
CA LEU A 48 12.53 -10.66 6.63
C LEU A 48 13.28 -9.38 6.25
N HIS A 49 14.61 -9.45 6.12
CA HIS A 49 15.42 -8.33 5.62
C HIS A 49 15.02 -8.00 4.18
N LEU A 50 14.83 -9.03 3.36
CA LEU A 50 14.38 -8.87 1.98
C LEU A 50 12.94 -8.36 1.92
N THR A 51 12.02 -8.90 2.73
CA THR A 51 10.64 -8.39 2.83
C THR A 51 10.63 -6.90 3.15
N ALA A 52 11.44 -6.47 4.11
CA ALA A 52 11.61 -5.07 4.46
C ALA A 52 12.20 -4.22 3.31
N LEU A 53 13.13 -4.76 2.52
CA LEU A 53 13.67 -4.04 1.36
C LEU A 53 12.64 -3.85 0.25
N ILE A 54 11.75 -4.84 0.03
CA ILE A 54 10.85 -4.84 -1.12
C ILE A 54 9.44 -4.32 -0.83
N HIS A 55 9.08 -4.12 0.44
CA HIS A 55 7.69 -3.86 0.85
C HIS A 55 7.03 -2.72 0.06
N ASP A 56 7.79 -1.64 -0.17
CA ASP A 56 7.30 -0.41 -0.79
C ASP A 56 7.59 -0.30 -2.29
N LEU A 57 8.12 -1.35 -2.93
CA LEU A 57 8.47 -1.31 -4.36
C LEU A 57 7.26 -1.06 -5.27
N GLY A 58 6.03 -1.27 -4.79
CA GLY A 58 4.82 -0.96 -5.55
C GLY A 58 4.62 0.53 -5.81
N LYS A 59 5.36 1.39 -5.09
CA LYS A 59 5.37 2.83 -5.32
C LYS A 59 5.92 3.22 -6.70
N VAL A 60 6.52 2.28 -7.44
CA VAL A 60 6.88 2.50 -8.86
C VAL A 60 5.68 2.85 -9.73
N LEU A 61 4.44 2.51 -9.33
CA LEU A 61 3.21 2.89 -10.03
C LEU A 61 3.06 4.42 -10.22
N LEU A 62 3.75 5.23 -9.43
CA LEU A 62 3.83 6.69 -9.57
C LEU A 62 4.63 7.12 -10.81
N LEU A 63 5.52 6.27 -11.30
CA LEU A 63 6.39 6.60 -12.41
C LEU A 63 5.64 6.47 -13.74
N PRO A 64 5.88 7.37 -14.72
CA PRO A 64 5.20 7.32 -16.02
C PRO A 64 5.34 5.98 -16.76
N SER A 65 6.46 5.29 -16.56
CA SER A 65 6.73 3.97 -17.16
C SER A 65 5.86 2.83 -16.58
N PHE A 66 5.24 3.04 -15.43
CA PHE A 66 4.40 2.05 -14.72
C PHE A 66 2.93 2.46 -14.60
N GLY A 67 2.55 3.61 -15.20
CA GLY A 67 1.18 4.09 -15.25
C GLY A 67 1.04 5.56 -14.88
N GLY A 68 1.99 6.13 -14.13
CA GLY A 68 1.94 7.52 -13.68
C GLY A 68 0.70 7.79 -12.83
N LEU A 69 0.34 6.85 -11.95
CA LEU A 69 -0.85 6.98 -11.12
C LEU A 69 -0.69 8.14 -10.13
N PRO A 70 -1.79 8.80 -9.74
CA PRO A 70 -1.74 9.81 -8.68
C PRO A 70 -1.40 9.17 -7.33
N GLN A 71 -0.73 9.91 -6.43
CA GLN A 71 -0.28 9.42 -5.12
C GLN A 71 -1.40 8.71 -4.33
N TRP A 72 -2.61 9.29 -4.27
CA TRP A 72 -3.74 8.69 -3.54
C TRP A 72 -4.18 7.30 -4.04
N ALA A 73 -3.75 6.88 -5.24
CA ALA A 73 -4.02 5.56 -5.80
C ALA A 73 -2.81 4.60 -5.70
N VAL A 74 -1.78 4.98 -4.93
CA VAL A 74 -0.55 4.19 -4.78
C VAL A 74 -0.11 4.13 -3.32
N VAL A 75 -0.04 5.27 -2.61
CA VAL A 75 0.52 5.37 -1.26
C VAL A 75 -0.56 5.56 -0.18
N GLY A 76 -0.13 5.48 1.08
CA GLY A 76 -0.93 5.78 2.26
C GLY A 76 -1.69 4.60 2.84
N ASP A 77 -2.33 4.85 3.99
CA ASP A 77 -3.10 3.86 4.73
C ASP A 77 -4.19 3.21 3.86
N THR A 78 -4.24 1.88 3.88
CA THR A 78 -5.25 1.10 3.16
C THR A 78 -6.50 0.87 4.00
N HIS A 79 -7.64 0.69 3.33
CA HIS A 79 -8.91 0.37 3.99
C HIS A 79 -9.77 -0.54 3.10
N PRO A 80 -10.66 -1.37 3.69
CA PRO A 80 -11.63 -2.14 2.92
C PRO A 80 -12.59 -1.24 2.13
N VAL A 81 -12.81 -1.56 0.85
CA VAL A 81 -13.85 -0.93 0.02
C VAL A 81 -15.08 -1.83 -0.08
N GLY A 82 -16.23 -1.31 -0.50
CA GLY A 82 -17.46 -2.11 -0.63
C GLY A 82 -18.17 -2.43 0.71
N CYS A 83 -17.76 -1.79 1.80
CA CYS A 83 -18.44 -1.79 3.10
C CYS A 83 -18.44 -0.39 3.72
N PRO A 84 -19.14 -0.16 4.85
CA PRO A 84 -19.09 1.13 5.52
C PRO A 84 -17.65 1.46 5.95
N PHE A 85 -17.23 2.71 5.71
CA PHE A 85 -15.94 3.22 6.17
C PHE A 85 -15.94 3.32 7.71
N ASP A 86 -14.86 2.88 8.35
CA ASP A 86 -14.72 2.98 9.82
C ASP A 86 -14.22 4.37 10.22
N GLY A 87 -14.68 4.86 11.38
CA GLY A 87 -14.29 6.16 11.93
C GLY A 87 -12.80 6.25 12.32
N SER A 88 -12.10 5.12 12.42
CA SER A 88 -10.66 5.08 12.69
C SER A 88 -9.81 5.43 11.47
N ILE A 89 -10.36 5.42 10.25
CA ILE A 89 -9.59 5.72 9.03
C ILE A 89 -9.13 7.18 9.09
N VAL A 90 -7.84 7.40 8.81
CA VAL A 90 -7.24 8.74 8.82
C VAL A 90 -8.04 9.67 7.91
N HIS A 91 -8.37 10.85 8.44
CA HIS A 91 -9.22 11.83 7.79
C HIS A 91 -10.61 11.33 7.33
N TYR A 92 -11.23 10.41 8.07
CA TYR A 92 -12.57 9.84 7.85
C TYR A 92 -13.64 10.83 7.31
N LYS A 93 -13.60 12.08 7.76
CA LYS A 93 -14.53 13.15 7.36
C LYS A 93 -14.66 13.33 5.84
N TYR A 94 -13.61 13.04 5.05
CA TYR A 94 -13.63 13.20 3.59
C TYR A 94 -14.39 12.09 2.86
N PHE A 95 -14.63 10.94 3.49
CA PHE A 95 -15.39 9.84 2.85
C PHE A 95 -16.85 10.18 2.58
N LYS A 96 -17.41 11.22 3.21
CA LYS A 96 -18.80 11.65 2.96
C LYS A 96 -19.08 12.02 1.50
N ASP A 97 -18.03 12.41 0.78
CA ASP A 97 -18.08 12.77 -0.64
C ASP A 97 -17.77 11.58 -1.57
N ASN A 98 -17.33 10.45 -1.02
CA ASN A 98 -17.17 9.21 -1.77
C ASN A 98 -18.57 8.67 -2.17
N PRO A 99 -18.82 8.35 -3.45
CA PRO A 99 -20.11 7.83 -3.91
C PRO A 99 -20.56 6.56 -3.16
N ASP A 100 -19.60 5.76 -2.68
CA ASP A 100 -19.87 4.51 -1.97
C ASP A 100 -20.39 4.73 -0.55
N TYR A 101 -20.12 5.89 0.05
CA TYR A 101 -20.57 6.23 1.41
C TYR A 101 -22.09 6.18 1.53
N LYS A 102 -22.81 6.61 0.49
CA LYS A 102 -24.28 6.63 0.44
C LYS A 102 -24.86 5.48 -0.38
N ASN A 103 -24.01 4.59 -0.89
CA ASN A 103 -24.46 3.48 -1.72
C ASN A 103 -25.09 2.39 -0.84
N PRO A 104 -26.41 2.11 -0.96
CA PRO A 104 -27.08 1.14 -0.10
C PRO A 104 -26.51 -0.28 -0.24
N LYS A 105 -25.86 -0.61 -1.37
CA LYS A 105 -25.17 -1.90 -1.54
C LYS A 105 -24.06 -2.10 -0.51
N TYR A 106 -23.44 -1.01 -0.05
CA TYR A 106 -22.29 -1.02 0.84
C TYR A 106 -22.66 -0.55 2.26
N SER A 107 -23.62 0.36 2.40
CA SER A 107 -23.95 1.00 3.67
C SER A 107 -25.10 0.34 4.45
N ASN A 108 -25.91 -0.53 3.82
CA ASN A 108 -27.07 -1.14 4.50
C ASN A 108 -26.71 -2.20 5.55
N SER A 109 -25.50 -2.76 5.48
CA SER A 109 -25.02 -3.77 6.43
C SER A 109 -23.66 -3.34 6.98
N LYS A 110 -23.33 -3.76 8.21
CA LYS A 110 -22.01 -3.53 8.81
C LYS A 110 -20.87 -4.08 7.94
N TYR A 111 -21.12 -5.11 7.14
CA TYR A 111 -20.11 -5.81 6.36
C TYR A 111 -20.19 -5.48 4.86
N GLY A 112 -21.11 -4.59 4.44
CA GLY A 112 -21.33 -4.29 3.02
C GLY A 112 -21.58 -5.54 2.19
N ILE A 113 -20.70 -5.77 1.20
CA ILE A 113 -20.71 -6.96 0.33
C ILE A 113 -20.09 -8.22 0.95
N TYR A 114 -19.46 -8.11 2.13
CA TYR A 114 -18.71 -9.20 2.75
C TYR A 114 -19.54 -10.03 3.71
N ALA A 115 -19.14 -11.30 3.87
CA ALA A 115 -19.62 -12.15 4.95
C ALA A 115 -18.84 -11.88 6.25
N HIS A 116 -19.49 -12.09 7.40
CA HIS A 116 -18.79 -12.01 8.68
C HIS A 116 -17.73 -13.10 8.78
N GLY A 117 -16.49 -12.70 9.12
CA GLY A 117 -15.37 -13.64 9.27
C GLY A 117 -14.83 -14.22 7.97
N ILE A 118 -14.97 -13.52 6.84
CA ILE A 118 -14.54 -14.00 5.51
C ILE A 118 -13.00 -14.08 5.35
N GLY A 119 -12.22 -13.47 6.24
CA GLY A 119 -10.76 -13.37 6.11
C GLY A 119 -10.33 -12.21 5.21
N LEU A 120 -9.20 -11.57 5.51
CA LEU A 120 -8.72 -10.38 4.77
C LEU A 120 -8.32 -10.72 3.33
N GLU A 121 -7.91 -11.95 3.08
CA GLU A 121 -7.59 -12.47 1.75
C GLU A 121 -8.80 -12.47 0.78
N ASN A 122 -10.02 -12.33 1.32
CA ASN A 122 -11.27 -12.24 0.57
C ASN A 122 -11.90 -10.84 0.63
N VAL A 123 -11.18 -9.85 1.19
CA VAL A 123 -11.60 -8.45 1.26
C VAL A 123 -10.93 -7.68 0.13
N LEU A 124 -11.70 -6.85 -0.57
CA LEU A 124 -11.11 -5.91 -1.51
C LEU A 124 -10.62 -4.69 -0.73
N MET A 125 -9.30 -4.48 -0.74
CA MET A 125 -8.67 -3.32 -0.14
C MET A 125 -8.65 -2.16 -1.14
N SER A 126 -8.54 -0.93 -0.64
CA SER A 126 -8.22 0.23 -1.47
C SER A 126 -6.92 -0.02 -2.22
N TRP A 127 -6.96 0.12 -3.55
CA TRP A 127 -5.81 -0.17 -4.40
C TRP A 127 -4.60 0.72 -4.06
N GLY A 128 -3.43 0.11 -4.03
CA GLY A 128 -2.16 0.78 -3.76
C GLY A 128 -0.96 -0.15 -3.92
N HIS A 129 0.19 0.29 -3.41
CA HIS A 129 1.46 -0.42 -3.48
C HIS A 129 1.44 -1.82 -2.83
N ASP A 130 0.70 -2.02 -1.72
CA ASP A 130 0.56 -3.30 -1.02
C ASP A 130 0.03 -4.41 -1.96
N ASP A 131 -1.19 -4.23 -2.48
CA ASP A 131 -1.86 -5.21 -3.33
C ASP A 131 -1.07 -5.44 -4.62
N TYR A 132 -0.48 -4.38 -5.17
CA TYR A 132 0.39 -4.50 -6.34
C TYR A 132 1.62 -5.38 -6.04
N MET A 133 2.34 -5.13 -4.94
CA MET A 133 3.51 -5.92 -4.58
C MET A 133 3.16 -7.35 -4.21
N TYR A 134 2.02 -7.57 -3.54
CA TYR A 134 1.52 -8.91 -3.29
C TYR A 134 1.30 -9.68 -4.60
N LEU A 135 0.67 -9.06 -5.60
CA LEU A 135 0.43 -9.69 -6.90
C LEU A 135 1.76 -9.98 -7.62
N VAL A 136 2.71 -9.05 -7.60
CA VAL A 136 4.04 -9.22 -8.21
C VAL A 136 4.82 -10.36 -7.54
N ALA A 137 4.77 -10.48 -6.22
CA ALA A 137 5.51 -11.51 -5.47
C ALA A 137 4.89 -12.91 -5.57
N LYS A 138 3.62 -12.99 -5.98
CA LYS A 138 2.88 -14.26 -6.11
C LYS A 138 3.10 -14.95 -7.45
N GLU A 139 3.34 -14.17 -8.50
CA GLU A 139 3.64 -14.66 -9.86
C GLU A 139 5.09 -15.18 -9.97
#